data_AF-A0A5S3PT79-F1
#
_entry.id   AF-A0A5S3PT79-F1
#
_cell.length_a   1.000
_cell.length_b   1.000
_cell.length_c   1.000
_cell.angle_alpha   90.00
_cell.angle_beta   90.00
_cell.angle_gamma   90.00
#
_symmetry.space_group_name_H-M   'P 1'
#
loop_
_entity.id
_entity.type
_entity.pdbx_description
1 polymer ?
#
loop_
_entity_poly.entity_id
_entity_poly.type
_entity_poly.pdbx_seq_one_letter_code
_entity_poly.pdbx_strand_id
1 'polypeptide(L)'
;MTDNPHESYLRPFFEAMNNEFHSEWCVLHSYETLPFFSSSDVDMAFGSTNVSKLEKLIVNIGELTGWSLYQKLWYDIQYCFYYVLKKDNEDIFLALDFLIDPKGIGKYSFKTNTLVHNCNRFNEIIPIPNNEIACCYKVVKRVVKKRSLEQDDRYIRNHFKLSDSKAVLTLLRQHFKEESTNLLMNYLKGTKEKLDEYEIIELNNSRLHHISSMGKRVQYILWNTYRILNRILAPKGMILHIPNLESKELDKFVSLLNAKVDILFRFVELSRANSFMSNFKAITGSTLIIQPEERFNPEKAVRTHWLNFKNASVPLDKKNEFSLSIDEMVDIYYHAILDNLPNRFHIDG
;
A
#
# COMPACT_ATOMS: atom_id res chain seq x y z
N MET A 1 15.81 19.43 16.61
CA MET A 1 15.59 19.55 15.16
C MET A 1 14.16 19.13 14.92
N THR A 2 13.33 20.00 14.37
CA THR A 2 11.99 19.59 13.94
C THR A 2 12.17 18.79 12.67
N ASP A 3 12.31 17.48 12.82
CA ASP A 3 12.56 16.59 11.69
C ASP A 3 11.30 16.60 10.82
N ASN A 4 11.40 17.31 9.70
CA ASN A 4 10.45 17.25 8.59
C ASN A 4 11.03 16.29 7.54
N PRO A 5 11.18 14.98 7.85
CA PRO A 5 12.01 14.08 7.07
C PRO A 5 11.52 13.97 5.63
N HIS A 6 10.23 14.18 5.37
CA HIS A 6 9.62 13.99 4.05
C HIS A 6 9.40 15.31 3.28
N GLU A 7 9.54 16.47 3.93
CA GLU A 7 9.25 17.77 3.30
C GLU A 7 10.10 18.01 2.06
N SER A 8 11.39 17.65 2.15
CA SER A 8 12.37 17.82 1.07
C SER A 8 11.93 17.19 -0.25
N TYR A 9 11.14 16.10 -0.20
CA TYR A 9 10.58 15.46 -1.38
C TYR A 9 9.12 15.88 -1.63
N LEU A 10 8.25 15.78 -0.61
CA LEU A 10 6.80 15.91 -0.80
C LEU A 10 6.37 17.31 -1.24
N ARG A 11 7.02 18.37 -0.74
CA ARG A 11 6.70 19.74 -1.14
C ARG A 11 6.96 19.99 -2.63
N PRO A 12 8.19 19.80 -3.16
CA PRO A 12 8.44 19.97 -4.59
C PRO A 12 7.66 18.96 -5.44
N PHE A 13 7.43 17.74 -4.94
CA PHE A 13 6.60 16.76 -5.63
C PHE A 13 5.16 17.25 -5.81
N PHE A 14 4.51 17.76 -4.76
CA PHE A 14 3.14 18.27 -4.85
C PHE A 14 3.03 19.51 -5.74
N GLU A 15 4.00 20.42 -5.68
CA GLU A 15 4.06 21.57 -6.59
C GLU A 15 4.18 21.12 -8.05
N ALA A 16 5.05 20.15 -8.33
CA ALA A 16 5.20 19.59 -9.66
C ALA A 16 3.94 18.85 -10.13
N MET A 17 3.29 18.08 -9.25
CA MET A 17 2.00 17.44 -9.54
C MET A 17 0.90 18.45 -9.88
N ASN A 18 0.82 19.58 -9.15
CA ASN A 18 -0.12 20.67 -9.45
C ASN A 18 0.13 21.31 -10.82
N ASN A 19 1.40 21.46 -11.21
CA ASN A 19 1.79 22.05 -12.48
C ASN A 19 1.55 21.09 -13.65
N GLU A 20 1.88 19.81 -13.50
CA GLU A 20 1.89 18.83 -14.59
C GLU A 20 0.56 18.12 -14.82
N PHE A 21 -0.26 17.99 -13.77
CA PHE A 21 -1.51 17.21 -13.78
C PHE A 21 -2.73 17.99 -13.26
N HIS A 22 -2.55 19.22 -12.77
CA HIS A 22 -3.63 20.10 -12.35
C HIS A 22 -4.64 19.42 -11.40
N SER A 23 -5.86 19.20 -11.85
CA SER A 23 -6.97 18.59 -11.10
C SER A 23 -7.08 17.08 -11.25
N GLU A 24 -6.09 16.41 -11.84
CA GLU A 24 -6.12 14.96 -12.08
C GLU A 24 -5.55 14.14 -10.92
N TRP A 25 -5.39 14.72 -9.74
CA TRP A 25 -4.87 14.02 -8.56
C TRP A 25 -5.39 14.61 -7.24
N CYS A 26 -5.35 13.79 -6.18
CA CYS A 26 -5.61 14.24 -4.81
C CYS A 26 -5.00 13.30 -3.77
N VAL A 27 -4.74 13.83 -2.56
CA VAL A 27 -4.43 13.02 -1.36
C VAL A 27 -5.73 12.60 -0.68
N LEU A 28 -5.88 11.30 -0.39
CA LEU A 28 -7.15 10.72 0.04
C LEU A 28 -7.45 10.89 1.53
N HIS A 29 -6.43 10.94 2.39
CA HIS A 29 -6.53 11.22 3.82
C HIS A 29 -5.13 11.42 4.45
N SER A 30 -5.08 11.67 5.76
CA SER A 30 -3.83 11.88 6.51
C SER A 30 -2.99 13.04 5.96
N TYR A 31 -3.65 14.01 5.33
CA TYR A 31 -3.01 15.15 4.68
C TYR A 31 -2.58 16.23 5.69
N GLU A 32 -3.07 16.16 6.92
CA GLU A 32 -2.90 17.18 7.95
C GLU A 32 -1.43 17.34 8.41
N THR A 33 -0.61 16.30 8.24
CA THR A 33 0.83 16.33 8.56
C THR A 33 1.71 16.53 7.32
N LEU A 34 1.12 16.53 6.12
CA LEU A 34 1.85 16.70 4.87
C LEU A 34 2.07 18.20 4.57
N PRO A 35 3.16 18.58 3.89
CA PRO A 35 4.21 17.72 3.32
C PRO A 35 5.31 17.32 4.32
N PHE A 36 5.21 17.71 5.59
CA PHE A 36 6.31 17.61 6.54
C PHE A 36 6.64 16.17 6.95
N PHE A 37 5.60 15.38 7.23
CA PHE A 37 5.75 14.05 7.78
C PHE A 37 4.60 13.13 7.36
N SER A 38 4.94 11.86 7.11
CA SER A 38 3.97 10.79 6.91
C SER A 38 4.36 9.62 7.81
N SER A 39 3.47 9.22 8.72
CA SER A 39 3.69 8.04 9.57
C SER A 39 3.51 6.72 8.82
N SER A 40 2.99 6.79 7.59
CA SER A 40 2.72 5.66 6.70
C SER A 40 2.95 6.06 5.25
N ASP A 41 2.31 5.34 4.33
CA ASP A 41 2.13 5.75 2.94
C ASP A 41 1.26 7.00 2.79
N VAL A 42 1.54 7.73 1.72
CA VAL A 42 0.70 8.82 1.24
C VAL A 42 -0.29 8.23 0.24
N ASP A 43 -1.51 7.95 0.70
CA ASP A 43 -2.64 7.47 -0.13
C ASP A 43 -3.09 8.59 -1.10
N MET A 44 -2.94 8.37 -2.40
CA MET A 44 -3.28 9.31 -3.46
C MET A 44 -4.21 8.67 -4.50
N ALA A 45 -5.10 9.45 -5.09
CA ALA A 45 -5.79 9.07 -6.31
C ALA A 45 -5.23 9.85 -7.49
N PHE A 46 -5.11 9.17 -8.64
CA PHE A 46 -4.64 9.78 -9.87
C PHE A 46 -5.58 9.39 -11.02
N GLY A 47 -6.21 10.42 -11.60
CA GLY A 47 -7.22 10.31 -12.66
C GLY A 47 -6.64 10.37 -14.07
N SER A 48 -5.38 10.80 -14.22
CA SER A 48 -4.74 10.86 -15.53
C SER A 48 -4.47 9.45 -16.10
N THR A 49 -4.38 9.36 -17.42
CA THR A 49 -4.03 8.12 -18.12
C THR A 49 -2.52 7.95 -18.33
N ASN A 50 -1.74 9.02 -18.12
CA ASN A 50 -0.31 9.04 -18.42
C ASN A 50 0.56 8.64 -17.21
N VAL A 51 0.50 7.35 -16.85
CA VAL A 51 1.29 6.79 -15.75
C VAL A 51 2.79 6.94 -15.97
N SER A 52 3.27 6.81 -17.22
CA SER A 52 4.69 7.00 -17.54
C SER A 52 5.19 8.41 -17.22
N LYS A 53 4.35 9.44 -17.41
CA LYS A 53 4.69 10.81 -17.02
C LYS A 53 4.75 10.96 -15.49
N LEU A 54 3.83 10.34 -14.76
CA LEU A 54 3.87 10.32 -13.29
C LEU A 54 5.17 9.68 -12.79
N GLU A 55 5.59 8.56 -13.38
CA GLU A 55 6.81 7.85 -12.99
C GLU A 55 8.07 8.66 -13.27
N LYS A 56 8.13 9.30 -14.45
CA LYS A 56 9.22 10.23 -14.76
C LYS A 56 9.26 11.40 -13.77
N LEU A 57 8.10 11.93 -13.38
CA LEU A 57 8.04 13.01 -12.39
C LEU A 57 8.58 12.56 -11.03
N ILE A 58 8.19 11.37 -10.55
CA ILE A 58 8.68 10.78 -9.29
C ILE A 58 10.20 10.67 -9.31
N VAL A 59 10.79 10.12 -10.38
CA VAL A 59 12.24 9.95 -10.52
C VAL A 59 12.94 11.31 -10.59
N ASN A 60 12.47 12.22 -11.43
CA ASN A 60 13.08 13.54 -11.61
C ASN A 60 13.10 14.36 -10.31
N ILE A 61 11.97 14.36 -9.57
CA ILE A 61 11.94 15.05 -8.27
C ILE A 61 12.86 14.36 -7.27
N GLY A 62 12.95 13.03 -7.32
CA GLY A 62 13.89 12.27 -6.51
C GLY A 62 15.34 12.72 -6.73
N GLU A 63 15.80 12.71 -7.98
CA GLU A 63 17.15 13.13 -8.36
C GLU A 63 17.46 14.57 -7.92
N LEU A 64 16.49 15.48 -8.03
CA LEU A 64 16.64 16.88 -7.62
C LEU A 64 16.68 17.10 -6.11
N THR A 65 16.12 16.18 -5.32
CA THR A 65 15.92 16.35 -3.87
C THR A 65 16.75 15.40 -3.02
N GLY A 66 17.60 14.58 -3.64
CA GLY A 66 18.42 13.57 -2.94
C GLY A 66 17.60 12.37 -2.47
N TRP A 67 16.63 11.95 -3.27
CA TRP A 67 15.82 10.76 -3.04
C TRP A 67 15.88 9.82 -4.22
N SER A 68 16.05 8.53 -3.93
CA SER A 68 16.12 7.49 -4.94
C SER A 68 14.86 6.62 -4.92
N LEU A 69 14.29 6.34 -6.10
CA LEU A 69 13.22 5.36 -6.23
C LEU A 69 13.79 3.95 -6.00
N TYR A 70 13.43 3.34 -4.87
CA TYR A 70 13.94 2.04 -4.44
C TYR A 70 13.05 0.88 -4.88
N GLN A 71 11.74 1.11 -4.96
CA GLN A 71 10.79 0.05 -5.24
C GLN A 71 9.53 0.56 -5.92
N LYS A 72 8.98 -0.24 -6.84
CA LYS A 72 7.66 -0.08 -7.44
C LYS A 72 6.87 -1.38 -7.27
N LEU A 73 5.82 -1.35 -6.48
CA LEU A 73 4.95 -2.49 -6.22
C LEU A 73 3.59 -2.30 -6.88
N TRP A 74 3.09 -3.34 -7.54
CA TRP A 74 1.76 -3.36 -8.16
C TRP A 74 0.85 -4.34 -7.43
N TYR A 75 -0.24 -3.85 -6.81
CA TYR A 75 -0.86 -4.66 -5.74
C TYR A 75 -2.39 -4.87 -5.72
N ASP A 76 -3.20 -4.27 -6.60
CA ASP A 76 -4.67 -4.53 -6.59
C ASP A 76 -5.32 -4.57 -7.99
N ILE A 77 -5.45 -3.42 -8.63
CA ILE A 77 -6.18 -3.21 -9.89
C ILE A 77 -5.25 -2.90 -11.05
N GLN A 78 -5.80 -2.69 -12.26
CA GLN A 78 -5.06 -2.44 -13.50
C GLN A 78 -3.86 -1.50 -13.33
N TYR A 79 -4.02 -0.40 -12.60
CA TYR A 79 -2.94 0.52 -12.25
C TYR A 79 -3.10 0.90 -10.76
N CYS A 80 -2.41 0.20 -9.87
CA CYS A 80 -2.32 0.60 -8.46
C CYS A 80 -0.89 0.38 -8.01
N PHE A 81 -0.15 1.48 -7.92
CA PHE A 81 1.28 1.46 -7.76
C PHE A 81 1.67 2.08 -6.43
N TYR A 82 2.49 1.34 -5.70
CA TYR A 82 3.11 1.76 -4.47
C TYR A 82 4.59 1.99 -4.76
N TYR A 83 5.03 3.24 -4.69
CA TYR A 83 6.40 3.64 -4.92
C TYR A 83 7.08 3.88 -3.60
N VAL A 84 8.23 3.25 -3.37
CA VAL A 84 9.05 3.50 -2.18
C VAL A 84 10.29 4.26 -2.59
N LEU A 85 10.45 5.43 -2.00
CA LEU A 85 11.59 6.31 -2.13
C LEU A 85 12.44 6.19 -0.86
N LYS A 86 13.76 6.27 -1.02
CA LYS A 86 14.71 6.34 0.09
C LYS A 86 15.51 7.63 -0.05
N LYS A 87 15.69 8.36 1.05
CA LYS A 87 16.59 9.51 1.07
C LYS A 87 18.04 9.02 1.00
N ASP A 88 18.83 9.66 0.16
CA ASP A 88 20.21 9.23 -0.08
C ASP A 88 21.03 9.33 1.21
N ASN A 89 21.83 8.30 1.50
CA ASN A 89 22.67 8.19 2.70
C ASN A 89 21.93 8.20 4.05
N GLU A 90 20.59 8.15 4.06
CA GLU A 90 19.76 8.16 5.27
C GLU A 90 18.79 6.97 5.29
N ASP A 91 18.52 6.39 6.44
CA ASP A 91 17.49 5.34 6.61
C ASP A 91 16.09 5.96 6.76
N ILE A 92 15.76 6.89 5.86
CA ILE A 92 14.47 7.55 5.77
C ILE A 92 13.78 7.09 4.48
N PHE A 93 12.56 6.60 4.63
CA PHE A 93 11.75 6.08 3.55
C PHE A 93 10.43 6.82 3.42
N LEU A 94 9.98 6.98 2.20
CA LEU A 94 8.70 7.58 1.87
C LEU A 94 7.97 6.65 0.89
N ALA A 95 6.73 6.31 1.21
CA ALA A 95 5.87 5.54 0.34
C ALA A 95 4.77 6.41 -0.27
N LEU A 96 4.64 6.37 -1.60
CA LEU A 96 3.54 6.99 -2.34
C LEU A 96 2.63 5.89 -2.88
N ASP A 97 1.36 5.91 -2.48
CA ASP A 97 0.37 4.90 -2.87
C ASP A 97 -0.65 5.50 -3.85
N PHE A 98 -0.51 5.19 -5.13
CA PHE A 98 -1.38 5.70 -6.18
C PHE A 98 -2.47 4.70 -6.55
N LEU A 99 -3.70 5.05 -6.20
CA LEU A 99 -4.91 4.44 -6.75
C LEU A 99 -5.19 5.01 -8.15
N ILE A 100 -5.14 4.16 -9.19
CA ILE A 100 -5.45 4.50 -10.59
C ILE A 100 -6.53 3.53 -11.11
N ASP A 101 -7.79 3.80 -10.74
CA ASP A 101 -8.97 2.99 -11.07
C ASP A 101 -10.01 3.75 -11.90
N PRO A 102 -9.82 3.93 -13.21
CA PRO A 102 -10.81 4.64 -14.02
C PRO A 102 -12.17 3.91 -14.07
N LYS A 103 -12.20 2.60 -13.78
CA LYS A 103 -13.39 1.74 -13.89
C LYS A 103 -14.09 1.49 -12.55
N GLY A 104 -13.42 1.73 -11.41
CA GLY A 104 -13.95 1.43 -10.09
C GLY A 104 -14.15 -0.07 -9.86
N ILE A 105 -13.21 -0.88 -10.33
CA ILE A 105 -13.19 -2.34 -10.21
C ILE A 105 -12.56 -2.79 -8.89
N GLY A 106 -11.71 -1.95 -8.30
CA GLY A 106 -10.96 -2.22 -7.09
C GLY A 106 -11.84 -2.40 -5.86
N LYS A 107 -11.19 -2.79 -4.77
CA LYS A 107 -11.85 -3.21 -3.53
C LYS A 107 -12.85 -2.18 -3.01
N TYR A 108 -12.53 -0.88 -3.15
CA TYR A 108 -13.38 0.23 -2.71
C TYR A 108 -14.44 0.64 -3.74
N SER A 109 -14.24 0.26 -5.01
CA SER A 109 -15.18 0.47 -6.12
C SER A 109 -15.49 1.94 -6.44
N PHE A 110 -14.60 2.86 -6.03
CA PHE A 110 -14.59 4.25 -6.47
C PHE A 110 -13.82 4.37 -7.78
N LYS A 111 -14.35 5.14 -8.73
CA LYS A 111 -13.58 5.55 -9.90
C LYS A 111 -12.63 6.67 -9.50
N THR A 112 -11.40 6.68 -10.00
CA THR A 112 -10.45 7.76 -9.68
C THR A 112 -10.92 9.11 -10.16
N ASN A 113 -11.58 9.17 -11.32
CA ASN A 113 -12.21 10.40 -11.80
C ASN A 113 -13.28 10.93 -10.84
N THR A 114 -13.93 10.06 -10.07
CA THR A 114 -14.83 10.51 -8.99
C THR A 114 -14.00 11.12 -7.86
N LEU A 115 -12.95 10.43 -7.40
CA LEU A 115 -12.12 10.87 -6.27
C LEU A 115 -11.45 12.24 -6.48
N VAL A 116 -11.00 12.52 -7.71
CA VAL A 116 -10.31 13.78 -8.06
C VAL A 116 -11.27 14.88 -8.53
N HIS A 117 -12.58 14.63 -8.56
CA HIS A 117 -13.55 15.60 -9.06
C HIS A 117 -13.84 16.70 -8.03
N ASN A 118 -13.70 17.96 -8.45
CA ASN A 118 -13.97 19.15 -7.64
C ASN A 118 -13.30 19.08 -6.26
N CYS A 119 -12.00 18.74 -6.25
CA CYS A 119 -11.22 18.67 -5.02
C CYS A 119 -11.22 20.00 -4.26
N ASN A 120 -11.25 19.89 -2.93
CA ASN A 120 -10.92 20.99 -2.03
C ASN A 120 -9.39 21.16 -1.98
N ARG A 121 -8.93 22.33 -1.51
CA ARG A 121 -7.50 22.59 -1.28
C ARG A 121 -7.20 22.61 0.22
N PHE A 122 -6.19 21.86 0.63
CA PHE A 122 -5.60 21.92 1.96
C PHE A 122 -4.26 22.65 1.89
N ASN A 123 -4.10 23.69 2.72
CA ASN A 123 -2.94 24.58 2.74
C ASN A 123 -2.55 25.12 1.34
N GLU A 124 -3.55 25.36 0.46
CA GLU A 124 -3.42 25.78 -0.95
C GLU A 124 -2.68 24.80 -1.89
N ILE A 125 -1.81 23.93 -1.38
CA ILE A 125 -0.95 23.06 -2.21
C ILE A 125 -1.50 21.66 -2.43
N ILE A 126 -2.27 21.10 -1.48
CA ILE A 126 -2.67 19.69 -1.54
C ILE A 126 -4.15 19.61 -1.97
N PRO A 127 -4.46 19.08 -3.17
CA PRO A 127 -5.82 18.75 -3.51
C PRO A 127 -6.28 17.55 -2.68
N ILE A 128 -7.45 17.65 -2.06
CA ILE A 128 -8.11 16.58 -1.31
C ILE A 128 -9.53 16.36 -1.90
N PRO A 129 -10.11 15.16 -1.82
CA PRO A 129 -11.48 14.96 -2.26
C PRO A 129 -12.44 15.98 -1.62
N ASN A 130 -13.52 16.33 -2.32
CA ASN A 130 -14.60 17.11 -1.71
C ASN A 130 -15.19 16.39 -0.48
N ASN A 131 -15.93 17.12 0.34
CA ASN A 131 -16.39 16.64 1.64
C ASN A 131 -17.26 15.37 1.53
N GLU A 132 -18.14 15.32 0.53
CA GLU A 132 -19.01 14.18 0.25
C GLU A 132 -18.19 12.92 -0.02
N ILE A 133 -17.20 13.03 -0.91
CA ILE A 133 -16.36 11.91 -1.32
C ILE A 133 -15.40 11.52 -0.20
N ALA A 134 -14.76 12.47 0.46
CA ALA A 134 -13.86 12.21 1.59
C ALA A 134 -14.58 11.42 2.70
N CYS A 135 -15.80 11.82 3.04
CA CYS A 135 -16.67 11.13 3.99
C CYS A 135 -16.99 9.71 3.51
N CYS A 136 -17.60 9.57 2.33
CA CYS A 136 -18.05 8.27 1.81
C CYS A 136 -16.89 7.30 1.58
N TYR A 137 -15.77 7.76 1.02
CA TYR A 137 -14.58 6.95 0.77
C TYR A 137 -14.04 6.36 2.06
N LYS A 138 -13.92 7.17 3.12
CA LYS A 138 -13.38 6.69 4.41
C LYS A 138 -14.30 5.67 5.08
N VAL A 139 -15.62 5.92 5.08
CA VAL A 139 -16.62 4.96 5.56
C VAL A 139 -16.52 3.64 4.81
N VAL A 140 -16.53 3.68 3.48
CA VAL A 140 -16.40 2.48 2.64
C VAL A 140 -15.06 1.78 2.91
N LYS A 141 -13.94 2.50 2.98
CA LYS A 141 -12.60 1.93 3.26
C LYS A 141 -12.60 1.15 4.58
N ARG A 142 -13.22 1.66 5.65
CA ARG A 142 -13.31 0.99 6.95
C ARG A 142 -14.22 -0.23 6.95
N VAL A 143 -15.44 -0.11 6.40
CA VAL A 143 -16.37 -1.24 6.26
C VAL A 143 -15.76 -2.36 5.42
N VAL A 144 -15.09 -2.01 4.32
CA VAL A 144 -14.42 -2.96 3.41
C VAL A 144 -13.22 -3.65 4.08
N LYS A 145 -12.56 -2.99 5.04
CA LYS A 145 -11.51 -3.57 5.87
C LYS A 145 -12.05 -4.29 7.12
N LYS A 146 -13.37 -4.30 7.35
CA LYS A 146 -14.03 -4.82 8.55
C LYS A 146 -13.43 -4.22 9.84
N ARG A 147 -13.21 -2.90 9.83
CA ARG A 147 -12.64 -2.15 10.98
C ARG A 147 -13.66 -1.18 11.54
N SER A 148 -13.62 -0.97 12.85
CA SER A 148 -14.38 0.09 13.53
C SER A 148 -14.13 1.46 12.89
N LEU A 149 -15.18 2.29 12.86
CA LEU A 149 -15.15 3.68 12.39
C LEU A 149 -14.59 4.64 13.44
N GLU A 150 -14.52 4.23 14.72
CA GLU A 150 -14.16 5.10 15.86
C GLU A 150 -12.84 5.84 15.66
N GLN A 151 -11.82 5.17 15.13
CA GLN A 151 -10.50 5.77 14.88
C GLN A 151 -10.54 6.95 13.89
N ASP A 152 -11.53 6.99 13.00
CA ASP A 152 -11.70 8.06 12.00
C ASP A 152 -12.99 8.85 12.22
N ASP A 153 -13.69 8.68 13.35
CA ASP A 153 -15.01 9.26 13.59
C ASP A 153 -14.99 10.78 13.42
N ARG A 154 -13.99 11.44 14.01
CA ARG A 154 -13.79 12.90 13.87
C ARG A 154 -13.62 13.32 12.41
N TYR A 155 -12.80 12.60 11.64
CA TYR A 155 -12.56 12.88 10.22
C TYR A 155 -13.86 12.74 9.42
N ILE A 156 -14.55 11.61 9.59
CA ILE A 156 -15.77 11.27 8.87
C ILE A 156 -16.88 12.29 9.19
N ARG A 157 -17.11 12.58 10.47
CA ARG A 157 -18.17 13.51 10.89
C ARG A 157 -17.89 14.95 10.50
N ASN A 158 -16.63 15.39 10.51
CA ASN A 158 -16.29 16.74 10.07
C ASN A 158 -16.58 16.92 8.58
N HIS A 159 -16.15 15.98 7.74
CA HIS A 159 -16.49 16.03 6.31
C HIS A 159 -18.00 15.89 6.09
N PHE A 160 -18.71 15.04 6.83
CA PHE A 160 -20.17 14.95 6.73
C PHE A 160 -20.88 16.27 7.05
N LYS A 161 -20.48 16.98 8.11
CA LYS A 161 -21.05 18.29 8.50
C LYS A 161 -20.89 19.36 7.41
N LEU A 162 -19.81 19.29 6.64
CA LEU A 162 -19.50 20.23 5.56
C LEU A 162 -20.02 19.78 4.20
N SER A 163 -20.73 18.65 4.14
CA SER A 163 -21.23 18.04 2.91
C SER A 163 -22.73 18.24 2.71
N ASP A 164 -23.21 18.17 1.47
CA ASP A 164 -24.62 17.95 1.20
C ASP A 164 -25.03 16.53 1.59
N SER A 165 -25.85 16.42 2.63
CA SER A 165 -26.39 15.16 3.12
C SER A 165 -27.12 14.35 2.04
N LYS A 166 -27.74 14.99 1.03
CA LYS A 166 -28.39 14.29 -0.10
C LYS A 166 -27.35 13.69 -1.06
N ALA A 167 -26.25 14.40 -1.30
CA ALA A 167 -25.15 13.90 -2.11
C ALA A 167 -24.45 12.71 -1.42
N VAL A 168 -24.19 12.80 -0.12
CA VAL A 168 -23.66 11.68 0.68
C VAL A 168 -24.59 10.46 0.62
N LEU A 169 -25.91 10.66 0.83
CA LEU A 169 -26.89 9.59 0.72
C LEU A 169 -26.82 8.92 -0.67
N THR A 170 -26.73 9.72 -1.73
CA THR A 170 -26.65 9.23 -3.10
C THR A 170 -25.38 8.41 -3.34
N LEU A 171 -24.23 8.86 -2.85
CA LEU A 171 -22.97 8.13 -2.94
C LEU A 171 -23.02 6.81 -2.15
N LEU A 172 -23.54 6.81 -0.93
CA LEU A 172 -23.66 5.58 -0.13
C LEU A 172 -24.56 4.54 -0.79
N ARG A 173 -25.66 4.96 -1.43
CA ARG A 173 -26.56 4.08 -2.19
C ARG A 173 -25.90 3.38 -3.39
N GLN A 174 -24.76 3.89 -3.88
CA GLN A 174 -23.97 3.20 -4.92
C GLN A 174 -23.18 2.01 -4.36
N HIS A 175 -23.02 1.92 -3.04
CA HIS A 175 -22.22 0.91 -2.37
C HIS A 175 -23.05 -0.02 -1.49
N PHE A 176 -24.18 0.45 -0.95
CA PHE A 176 -24.95 -0.25 0.07
C PHE A 176 -26.42 -0.34 -0.30
N LYS A 177 -27.10 -1.40 0.18
CA LYS A 177 -28.56 -1.50 0.15
C LYS A 177 -29.20 -0.42 1.03
N GLU A 178 -30.51 -0.24 0.89
CA GLU A 178 -31.25 0.80 1.59
C GLU A 178 -31.14 0.71 3.12
N GLU A 179 -31.35 -0.47 3.71
CA GLU A 179 -31.23 -0.69 5.16
C GLU A 179 -29.84 -0.33 5.70
N SER A 180 -28.79 -0.84 5.03
CA SER A 180 -27.38 -0.53 5.34
C SER A 180 -27.07 0.95 5.18
N THR A 181 -27.64 1.60 4.17
CA THR A 181 -27.49 3.04 3.95
C THR A 181 -28.15 3.83 5.08
N ASN A 182 -29.36 3.44 5.51
CA ASN A 182 -30.07 4.08 6.60
C ASN A 182 -29.29 3.96 7.92
N LEU A 183 -28.71 2.79 8.20
CA LEU A 183 -27.84 2.58 9.35
C LEU A 183 -26.63 3.53 9.33
N LEU A 184 -25.93 3.62 8.20
CA LEU A 184 -24.80 4.54 8.03
C LEU A 184 -25.22 6.01 8.18
N MET A 185 -26.37 6.41 7.61
CA MET A 185 -26.87 7.77 7.76
C MET A 185 -27.25 8.11 9.21
N ASN A 186 -27.81 7.15 9.95
CA ASN A 186 -28.09 7.31 11.38
C ASN A 186 -26.79 7.49 12.19
N TYR A 187 -25.76 6.70 11.87
CA TYR A 187 -24.43 6.89 12.44
C TYR A 187 -23.88 8.29 12.12
N LEU A 188 -23.86 8.70 10.86
CA LEU A 188 -23.30 10.00 10.42
C LEU A 188 -24.04 11.20 11.04
N LYS A 189 -25.36 11.13 11.15
CA LYS A 189 -26.20 12.15 11.80
C LYS A 189 -26.07 12.18 13.33
N GLY A 190 -25.43 11.17 13.92
CA GLY A 190 -25.27 11.05 15.37
C GLY A 190 -26.51 10.55 16.11
N THR A 191 -27.54 10.09 15.40
CA THR A 191 -28.67 9.39 16.05
C THR A 191 -28.26 8.00 16.52
N LYS A 192 -27.20 7.44 15.92
CA LYS A 192 -26.46 6.29 16.43
C LYS A 192 -25.02 6.70 16.70
N GLU A 193 -24.56 6.52 17.92
CA GLU A 193 -23.25 6.98 18.36
C GLU A 193 -22.11 6.16 17.73
N LYS A 194 -22.24 4.83 17.75
CA LYS A 194 -21.24 3.88 17.26
C LYS A 194 -21.88 2.72 16.50
N LEU A 195 -21.12 2.11 15.62
CA LEU A 195 -21.45 0.83 14.99
C LEU A 195 -20.63 -0.28 15.64
N ASP A 196 -21.28 -1.37 16.03
CA ASP A 196 -20.57 -2.52 16.59
C ASP A 196 -19.91 -3.38 15.49
N GLU A 197 -19.10 -4.35 15.91
CA GLU A 197 -18.37 -5.23 14.99
C GLU A 197 -19.32 -6.05 14.10
N TYR A 198 -20.43 -6.53 14.65
CA TYR A 198 -21.42 -7.31 13.90
C TYR A 198 -22.04 -6.47 12.79
N GLU A 199 -22.44 -5.23 13.09
CA GLU A 199 -22.98 -4.29 12.13
C GLU A 199 -21.97 -3.96 11.02
N ILE A 200 -20.69 -3.77 11.36
CA ILE A 200 -19.64 -3.55 10.35
C ILE A 200 -19.47 -4.77 9.43
N ILE A 201 -19.52 -5.98 9.98
CA ILE A 201 -19.46 -7.23 9.20
C ILE A 201 -20.69 -7.35 8.30
N GLU A 202 -21.87 -7.04 8.80
CA GLU A 202 -23.12 -7.07 8.04
C GLU A 202 -23.10 -6.05 6.89
N LEU A 203 -22.65 -4.82 7.15
CA LEU A 203 -22.44 -3.79 6.13
C LEU A 203 -21.48 -4.26 5.03
N ASN A 204 -20.39 -4.94 5.40
CA ASN A 204 -19.44 -5.52 4.46
C ASN A 204 -20.10 -6.58 3.57
N ASN A 205 -20.83 -7.52 4.16
CA ASN A 205 -21.51 -8.60 3.44
C ASN A 205 -22.61 -8.04 2.52
N SER A 206 -23.43 -7.12 3.03
CA SER A 206 -24.47 -6.43 2.27
C SER A 206 -23.91 -5.72 1.04
N ARG A 207 -22.79 -5.01 1.20
CA ARG A 207 -22.07 -4.35 0.09
C ARG A 207 -21.57 -5.35 -0.95
N LEU A 208 -20.95 -6.46 -0.53
CA LEU A 208 -20.45 -7.47 -1.46
C LEU A 208 -21.57 -8.05 -2.31
N HIS A 209 -22.73 -8.34 -1.71
CA HIS A 209 -23.91 -8.79 -2.45
C HIS A 209 -24.44 -7.71 -3.39
N HIS A 210 -24.50 -6.45 -2.96
CA HIS A 210 -24.97 -5.35 -3.79
C HIS A 210 -24.08 -5.14 -5.02
N ILE A 211 -22.77 -5.01 -4.84
CA ILE A 211 -21.82 -4.74 -5.92
C ILE A 211 -21.69 -5.93 -6.88
N SER A 212 -21.71 -7.16 -6.36
CA SER A 212 -21.59 -8.37 -7.20
C SER A 212 -22.76 -8.56 -8.16
N SER A 213 -23.94 -8.03 -7.83
CA SER A 213 -25.13 -8.06 -8.70
C SER A 213 -25.03 -7.12 -9.92
N MET A 214 -24.12 -6.13 -9.89
CA MET A 214 -24.00 -5.09 -10.93
C MET A 214 -22.99 -5.42 -12.06
N GLY A 215 -22.72 -6.70 -12.34
CA GLY A 215 -21.80 -7.12 -13.42
C GLY A 215 -20.30 -6.87 -13.18
N LYS A 216 -19.94 -6.05 -12.18
CA LYS A 216 -18.55 -5.79 -11.77
C LYS A 216 -17.79 -7.06 -11.34
N ARG A 217 -18.51 -8.10 -10.92
CA ARG A 217 -17.92 -9.39 -10.51
C ARG A 217 -17.11 -10.05 -11.63
N VAL A 218 -17.61 -10.03 -12.86
CA VAL A 218 -16.90 -10.65 -14.00
C VAL A 218 -15.62 -9.89 -14.31
N GLN A 219 -15.69 -8.56 -14.37
CA GLN A 219 -14.51 -7.71 -14.58
C GLN A 219 -13.46 -7.89 -13.49
N TYR A 220 -13.89 -7.97 -12.23
CA TYR A 220 -13.02 -8.26 -11.10
C TYR A 220 -12.35 -9.63 -11.22
N ILE A 221 -13.09 -10.68 -11.56
CA ILE A 221 -12.53 -12.04 -11.73
C ILE A 221 -11.51 -12.05 -12.86
N LEU A 222 -11.83 -11.49 -14.02
CA LEU A 222 -10.91 -11.41 -15.17
C LEU A 222 -9.62 -10.67 -14.77
N TRP A 223 -9.75 -9.54 -14.09
CA TRP A 223 -8.60 -8.78 -13.60
C TRP A 223 -7.78 -9.55 -12.58
N ASN A 224 -8.42 -10.19 -11.61
CA ASN A 224 -7.70 -10.93 -10.59
C ASN A 224 -6.94 -12.12 -11.20
N THR A 225 -7.50 -12.80 -12.21
CA THR A 225 -6.80 -13.84 -12.96
C THR A 225 -5.59 -13.29 -13.70
N TYR A 226 -5.77 -12.21 -14.47
CA TYR A 226 -4.66 -11.55 -15.18
C TYR A 226 -3.54 -11.11 -14.20
N ARG A 227 -3.93 -10.54 -13.06
CA ARG A 227 -3.01 -10.14 -11.99
C ARG A 227 -2.21 -11.32 -11.45
N ILE A 228 -2.87 -12.45 -11.15
CA ILE A 228 -2.20 -13.67 -10.68
C ILE A 228 -1.21 -14.16 -11.74
N LEU A 229 -1.60 -14.20 -13.01
CA LEU A 229 -0.71 -14.62 -14.11
C LEU A 229 0.52 -13.72 -14.23
N ASN A 230 0.34 -12.39 -14.24
CA ASN A 230 1.48 -11.48 -14.29
C ASN A 230 2.41 -11.62 -13.08
N ARG A 231 1.87 -11.87 -11.89
CA ARG A 231 2.67 -12.09 -10.68
C ARG A 231 3.45 -13.40 -10.71
N ILE A 232 2.97 -14.41 -11.43
CA ILE A 232 3.72 -15.64 -11.69
C ILE A 232 4.82 -15.38 -12.73
N LEU A 233 4.53 -14.59 -13.77
CA LEU A 233 5.48 -14.28 -14.85
C LEU A 233 6.60 -13.33 -14.40
N ALA A 234 6.30 -12.40 -13.49
CA ALA A 234 7.22 -11.39 -12.97
C ALA A 234 7.13 -11.29 -11.44
N PRO A 235 7.61 -12.30 -10.70
CA PRO A 235 7.48 -12.34 -9.25
C PRO A 235 8.28 -11.22 -8.59
N LYS A 236 7.58 -10.43 -7.74
CA LYS A 236 8.17 -9.31 -6.99
C LYS A 236 8.47 -9.65 -5.53
N GLY A 237 8.07 -10.83 -5.04
CA GLY A 237 8.36 -11.30 -3.67
C GLY A 237 9.79 -11.77 -3.49
N MET A 238 10.23 -12.02 -2.25
CA MET A 238 11.60 -12.44 -1.92
C MET A 238 11.55 -13.58 -0.90
N ILE A 239 12.49 -14.52 -0.97
CA ILE A 239 12.62 -15.59 0.02
C ILE A 239 13.99 -15.41 0.68
N LEU A 240 14.00 -15.29 2.01
CA LEU A 240 15.18 -15.22 2.85
C LEU A 240 15.38 -16.58 3.49
N HIS A 241 16.46 -17.24 3.11
CA HIS A 241 16.93 -18.44 3.78
C HIS A 241 17.80 -18.00 4.96
N ILE A 242 17.43 -18.44 6.16
CA ILE A 242 18.14 -18.10 7.40
C ILE A 242 18.66 -19.36 8.09
N PRO A 243 19.69 -19.25 8.96
CA PRO A 243 20.07 -20.34 9.84
C PRO A 243 18.88 -20.82 10.67
N ASN A 244 18.88 -22.10 11.05
CA ASN A 244 17.85 -22.62 11.96
C ASN A 244 18.02 -21.97 13.35
N LEU A 245 17.05 -21.17 13.76
CA LEU A 245 17.00 -20.46 15.04
C LEU A 245 15.99 -21.13 15.99
N GLU A 246 16.21 -21.03 17.30
CA GLU A 246 15.18 -21.42 18.25
C GLU A 246 13.93 -20.55 18.09
N SER A 247 12.76 -21.03 18.55
CA SER A 247 11.50 -20.35 18.26
C SER A 247 11.47 -18.89 18.73
N LYS A 248 11.97 -18.61 19.93
CA LYS A 248 11.99 -17.25 20.49
C LYS A 248 12.95 -16.33 19.74
N GLU A 249 14.10 -16.85 19.33
CA GLU A 249 15.10 -16.11 18.57
C GLU A 249 14.60 -15.78 17.17
N LEU A 250 13.92 -16.74 16.53
CA LEU A 250 13.26 -16.51 15.26
C LEU A 250 12.19 -15.42 15.38
N ASP A 251 11.31 -15.50 16.38
CA ASP A 251 10.25 -14.52 16.57
C ASP A 251 10.84 -13.11 16.81
N LYS A 252 11.95 -13.02 17.56
CA LYS A 252 12.72 -11.78 17.73
C LYS A 252 13.28 -11.28 16.41
N PHE A 253 13.96 -12.14 15.64
CA PHE A 253 14.54 -11.81 14.33
C PHE A 253 13.47 -11.29 13.35
N VAL A 254 12.36 -12.02 13.24
CA VAL A 254 11.17 -11.69 12.43
C VAL A 254 10.63 -10.31 12.79
N SER A 255 10.42 -10.06 14.09
CA SER A 255 9.88 -8.79 14.58
C SER A 255 10.80 -7.59 14.27
N LEU A 256 12.09 -7.75 14.53
CA LEU A 256 13.09 -6.70 14.30
C LEU A 256 13.31 -6.41 12.82
N LEU A 257 13.41 -7.45 11.99
CA LEU A 257 13.53 -7.28 10.55
C LEU A 257 12.27 -6.62 9.99
N ASN A 258 11.08 -7.05 10.41
CA ASN A 258 9.83 -6.44 10.00
C ASN A 258 9.80 -4.95 10.33
N ALA A 259 10.23 -4.55 11.53
CA ALA A 259 10.29 -3.14 11.91
C ALA A 259 11.19 -2.29 10.99
N LYS A 260 12.25 -2.86 10.40
CA LYS A 260 13.13 -2.17 9.46
C LYS A 260 12.59 -2.16 8.02
N VAL A 261 11.86 -3.19 7.61
CA VAL A 261 11.45 -3.38 6.20
C VAL A 261 9.95 -3.21 5.94
N ASP A 262 9.14 -2.90 6.96
CA ASP A 262 7.66 -2.83 6.86
C ASP A 262 7.21 -1.89 5.72
N ILE A 263 7.87 -0.75 5.55
CA ILE A 263 7.52 0.19 4.49
C ILE A 263 7.85 -0.34 3.07
N LEU A 264 8.89 -1.17 2.94
CA LEU A 264 9.33 -1.82 1.70
C LEU A 264 8.51 -3.08 1.38
N PHE A 265 7.95 -3.72 2.40
CA PHE A 265 7.28 -5.03 2.26
C PHE A 265 5.99 -5.12 3.07
N ARG A 266 5.16 -4.07 3.00
CA ARG A 266 3.91 -3.89 3.74
C ARG A 266 2.88 -5.04 3.60
N PHE A 267 3.04 -5.91 2.62
CA PHE A 267 2.12 -7.02 2.32
C PHE A 267 2.66 -8.39 2.77
N VAL A 268 3.56 -8.39 3.74
CA VAL A 268 4.26 -9.59 4.17
C VAL A 268 3.67 -10.17 5.45
N GLU A 269 3.29 -11.44 5.38
CA GLU A 269 3.25 -12.30 6.54
C GLU A 269 4.53 -13.14 6.56
N LEU A 270 5.32 -12.99 7.63
CA LEU A 270 6.49 -13.82 7.90
C LEU A 270 5.99 -15.16 8.45
N SER A 271 5.56 -16.05 7.56
CA SER A 271 5.03 -17.36 7.95
C SER A 271 6.11 -18.44 7.88
N ARG A 272 6.26 -19.25 8.94
CA ARG A 272 6.84 -20.60 8.84
C ARG A 272 5.91 -21.43 7.98
N ALA A 273 6.25 -21.69 6.72
CA ALA A 273 5.40 -22.53 5.91
C ALA A 273 6.19 -23.33 4.87
N ASN A 274 6.41 -24.60 5.20
CA ASN A 274 6.95 -25.61 4.28
C ASN A 274 5.87 -26.16 3.33
N SER A 275 5.01 -25.30 2.78
CA SER A 275 3.95 -25.72 1.87
C SER A 275 4.09 -25.08 0.49
N PHE A 276 3.73 -25.81 -0.55
CA PHE A 276 3.70 -25.26 -1.92
C PHE A 276 2.82 -24.01 -2.00
N MET A 277 1.69 -23.99 -1.27
CA MET A 277 0.73 -22.87 -1.30
C MET A 277 1.25 -21.60 -0.63
N SER A 278 2.05 -21.71 0.43
CA SER A 278 2.69 -20.54 1.05
C SER A 278 3.77 -19.96 0.17
N ASN A 279 4.62 -20.81 -0.41
CA ASN A 279 5.67 -20.36 -1.33
C ASN A 279 5.07 -19.73 -2.58
N PHE A 280 4.00 -20.30 -3.13
CA PHE A 280 3.25 -19.73 -4.24
C PHE A 280 2.62 -18.38 -3.88
N LYS A 281 1.99 -18.26 -2.71
CA LYS A 281 1.45 -16.98 -2.22
C LYS A 281 2.55 -15.93 -2.12
N ALA A 282 3.77 -16.30 -1.73
CA ALA A 282 4.82 -15.32 -1.57
C ALA A 282 5.44 -14.83 -2.88
N ILE A 283 5.68 -15.76 -3.80
CA ILE A 283 6.15 -15.47 -5.15
C ILE A 283 5.15 -14.54 -5.85
N THR A 284 3.85 -14.81 -5.67
CA THR A 284 2.78 -14.01 -6.27
C THR A 284 2.39 -12.76 -5.47
N GLY A 285 2.84 -12.59 -4.23
CA GLY A 285 2.34 -11.59 -3.29
C GLY A 285 3.14 -10.30 -3.18
N SER A 286 4.36 -10.25 -3.75
CA SER A 286 5.41 -9.32 -3.29
C SER A 286 5.79 -9.59 -1.83
N THR A 287 5.83 -10.86 -1.43
CA THR A 287 5.99 -11.26 -0.04
C THR A 287 7.43 -11.66 0.29
N LEU A 288 7.91 -11.35 1.48
CA LEU A 288 9.15 -11.85 2.08
C LEU A 288 8.83 -13.14 2.85
N ILE A 289 9.36 -14.29 2.46
CA ILE A 289 9.31 -15.51 3.29
C ILE A 289 10.62 -15.65 4.04
N ILE A 290 10.56 -15.87 5.35
CA ILE A 290 11.71 -16.37 6.12
C ILE A 290 11.61 -17.88 6.21
N GLN A 291 12.61 -18.57 5.67
CA GLN A 291 12.69 -20.03 5.68
C GLN A 291 13.93 -20.46 6.47
N PRO A 292 13.76 -21.01 7.69
CA PRO A 292 14.85 -21.63 8.43
C PRO A 292 15.34 -22.89 7.72
N GLU A 293 16.65 -23.09 7.62
CA GLU A 293 17.24 -24.30 7.04
C GLU A 293 18.22 -24.99 8.01
N GLU A 294 18.00 -26.28 8.28
CA GLU A 294 18.91 -27.11 9.09
C GLU A 294 20.29 -27.29 8.43
N ARG A 295 20.34 -27.24 7.10
CA ARG A 295 21.59 -27.34 6.31
C ARG A 295 21.69 -26.15 5.37
N PHE A 296 21.70 -24.96 5.96
CA PHE A 296 21.86 -23.72 5.23
C PHE A 296 23.17 -23.75 4.43
N ASN A 297 23.06 -23.76 3.11
CA ASN A 297 24.19 -23.56 2.22
C ASN A 297 23.92 -22.29 1.41
N PRO A 298 24.63 -21.18 1.69
CA PRO A 298 24.44 -19.91 1.00
C PRO A 298 24.47 -20.07 -0.53
N GLU A 299 25.38 -20.90 -1.07
CA GLU A 299 25.52 -21.13 -2.53
C GLU A 299 24.38 -21.95 -3.15
N LYS A 300 23.69 -22.77 -2.34
CA LYS A 300 22.53 -23.54 -2.79
C LYS A 300 21.25 -22.73 -2.70
N ALA A 301 21.07 -21.95 -1.62
CA ALA A 301 20.00 -20.96 -1.51
C ALA A 301 20.02 -20.00 -2.72
N VAL A 302 21.21 -19.62 -3.19
CA VAL A 302 21.44 -18.81 -4.41
C VAL A 302 20.82 -19.39 -5.68
N ARG A 303 20.78 -20.71 -5.84
CA ARG A 303 20.42 -21.36 -7.12
C ARG A 303 18.97 -21.85 -7.21
N THR A 304 18.27 -22.02 -6.09
CA THR A 304 17.16 -22.99 -6.06
C THR A 304 15.76 -22.39 -6.26
N HIS A 305 15.58 -21.07 -6.33
CA HIS A 305 14.23 -20.49 -6.23
C HIS A 305 13.76 -19.58 -7.36
N TRP A 306 14.27 -19.76 -8.57
CA TRP A 306 13.88 -18.92 -9.69
C TRP A 306 13.70 -19.74 -10.97
N LEU A 307 12.45 -19.87 -11.42
CA LEU A 307 12.20 -20.04 -12.85
C LEU A 307 12.79 -18.80 -13.55
N ASN A 308 14.03 -18.91 -14.02
CA ASN A 308 14.69 -18.01 -14.98
C ASN A 308 15.09 -16.57 -14.60
N PHE A 309 15.26 -16.18 -13.33
CA PHE A 309 15.85 -14.87 -13.01
C PHE A 309 17.20 -15.01 -12.29
N LYS A 310 18.29 -14.64 -12.98
CA LYS A 310 19.68 -14.91 -12.61
C LYS A 310 20.25 -14.11 -11.42
N ASN A 311 19.53 -13.15 -10.82
CA ASN A 311 20.16 -12.09 -10.00
C ASN A 311 19.50 -11.82 -8.63
N ALA A 312 18.95 -12.81 -7.93
CA ALA A 312 18.28 -12.55 -6.64
C ALA A 312 18.75 -13.49 -5.52
N SER A 313 20.05 -13.50 -5.28
CA SER A 313 20.63 -14.10 -4.09
C SER A 313 21.41 -13.07 -3.33
N VAL A 314 21.10 -12.88 -2.05
CA VAL A 314 22.00 -12.22 -1.12
C VAL A 314 23.11 -13.22 -0.78
N PRO A 315 24.36 -13.02 -1.20
CA PRO A 315 25.47 -13.80 -0.67
C PRO A 315 25.68 -13.39 0.79
N LEU A 316 25.36 -14.26 1.73
CA LEU A 316 25.88 -14.14 3.09
C LEU A 316 27.25 -14.80 3.10
N ASP A 317 28.27 -13.99 3.32
CA ASP A 317 29.65 -14.42 3.23
C ASP A 317 29.91 -15.60 4.18
N LYS A 318 30.54 -16.65 3.66
CA LYS A 318 30.69 -17.98 4.30
C LYS A 318 31.61 -18.00 5.52
N LYS A 319 31.87 -16.86 6.18
CA LYS A 319 33.01 -16.72 7.10
C LYS A 319 32.73 -16.40 8.56
N ASN A 320 31.48 -16.25 8.98
CA ASN A 320 31.20 -16.11 10.41
C ASN A 320 30.60 -17.39 10.96
N GLU A 321 31.50 -18.24 11.49
CA GLU A 321 31.15 -19.20 12.52
C GLU A 321 30.28 -18.52 13.59
N PHE A 322 29.25 -19.22 14.02
CA PHE A 322 28.12 -18.73 14.79
C PHE A 322 28.51 -18.02 16.09
N SER A 323 28.59 -16.69 16.06
CA SER A 323 28.46 -15.83 17.25
C SER A 323 27.81 -14.48 16.97
N LEU A 324 27.08 -14.34 15.85
CA LEU A 324 26.33 -13.11 15.58
C LEU A 324 25.10 -13.06 16.47
N SER A 325 24.90 -11.94 17.15
CA SER A 325 23.65 -11.63 17.81
C SER A 325 22.51 -11.52 16.78
N ILE A 326 21.27 -11.73 17.24
CA ILE A 326 20.08 -11.54 16.39
C ILE A 326 20.02 -10.15 15.79
N ASP A 327 20.48 -9.13 16.53
CA ASP A 327 20.46 -7.74 16.09
C ASP A 327 21.46 -7.52 14.92
N GLU A 328 22.68 -8.06 15.02
CA GLU A 328 23.66 -8.03 13.92
C GLU A 328 23.18 -8.81 12.70
N MET A 329 22.53 -9.97 12.89
CA MET A 329 21.91 -10.70 11.79
C MET A 329 20.85 -9.84 11.09
N VAL A 330 19.95 -9.20 11.84
CA VAL A 330 18.90 -8.34 11.27
C VAL A 330 19.50 -7.22 10.42
N ASP A 331 20.57 -6.56 10.89
CA ASP A 331 21.25 -5.51 10.14
C ASP A 331 21.87 -6.02 8.84
N ILE A 332 22.54 -7.18 8.88
CA ILE A 332 23.12 -7.81 7.69
C ILE A 332 22.01 -8.10 6.65
N TYR A 333 20.90 -8.71 7.07
CA TYR A 333 19.79 -9.01 6.16
C TYR A 333 19.13 -7.72 5.65
N TYR A 334 18.97 -6.71 6.49
CA TYR A 334 18.41 -5.42 6.09
C TYR A 334 19.26 -4.75 4.99
N HIS A 335 20.57 -4.63 5.18
CA HIS A 335 21.46 -4.02 4.18
C HIS A 335 21.50 -4.83 2.88
N ALA A 336 21.59 -6.15 3.00
CA ALA A 336 21.50 -7.04 1.86
C ALA A 336 20.22 -6.86 1.04
N ILE A 337 19.07 -6.69 1.70
CA ILE A 337 17.81 -6.42 1.04
C ILE A 337 17.88 -5.09 0.28
N LEU A 338 18.38 -4.03 0.92
CA LEU A 338 18.51 -2.72 0.31
C LEU A 338 19.42 -2.73 -0.92
N ASP A 339 20.55 -3.44 -0.87
CA ASP A 339 21.52 -3.50 -1.97
C ASP A 339 20.98 -4.26 -3.20
N ASN A 340 20.05 -5.19 -2.98
CA ASN A 340 19.47 -6.01 -4.04
C ASN A 340 18.18 -5.43 -4.65
N LEU A 341 17.50 -4.52 -3.95
CA LEU A 341 16.24 -3.94 -4.41
C LEU A 341 16.37 -3.13 -5.71
N PRO A 342 17.30 -2.16 -5.86
CA PRO A 342 17.38 -1.31 -7.05
C PRO A 342 17.54 -2.08 -8.36
N ASN A 343 18.41 -3.10 -8.38
CA ASN A 343 18.69 -3.95 -9.55
C ASN A 343 17.46 -4.75 -10.01
N ARG A 344 16.44 -4.85 -9.17
CA ARG A 344 15.25 -5.69 -9.37
C ARG A 344 14.09 -4.95 -10.02
N PHE A 345 14.14 -3.62 -10.01
CA PHE A 345 13.08 -2.74 -10.46
C PHE A 345 13.54 -1.77 -11.54
N HIS A 346 14.65 -2.05 -12.24
CA HIS A 346 14.97 -1.35 -13.47
C HIS A 346 13.70 -1.26 -14.31
N ILE A 347 13.25 -0.02 -14.43
CA ILE A 347 12.09 0.37 -15.19
C ILE A 347 12.48 0.01 -16.62
N ASP A 348 11.88 -1.05 -17.17
CA ASP A 348 11.86 -1.22 -18.62
C ASP A 348 11.25 0.09 -19.15
N GLY A 349 12.11 0.90 -19.79
CA GLY A 349 11.81 2.27 -20.21
C GLY A 349 10.72 2.36 -21.27
#